data_AF-A0ABD0WNW4-F1
#
_entry.id   AF-A0ABD0WNW4-F1
#
_cell.length_a   1.000
_cell.length_b   1.000
_cell.length_c   1.000
_cell.angle_alpha   90.00
_cell.angle_beta   90.00
_cell.angle_gamma   90.00
#
_symmetry.space_group_name_H-M   'P 1'
#
loop_
_entity.id
_entity.type
_entity.pdbx_description
1 polymer ?
#
loop_
_entity_poly.entity_id
_entity_poly.type
_entity_poly.pdbx_seq_one_letter_code
_entity_poly.pdbx_strand_id
1 'polypeptide(L)'
;MTWGWDEEAVDLGGPRREFPSLLMEALAHSQMFEGREGNANLALESSALREDKYFFAGQAIAVSLVHGGPAPGFFSSSLYASLIGRSAKPKMEEISDSDLYAKIKKVSECTSFDELQQATEPLTDYLANAGCLRPLKR
;
A
#
# COMPACT_ATOMS: atom_id res chain seq x y z
N MET A 1 6.50 -31.34 26.23
CA MET A 1 5.13 -31.42 25.68
C MET A 1 4.24 -30.62 26.61
N THR A 2 3.95 -29.38 26.26
CA THR A 2 3.06 -28.50 27.03
C THR A 2 1.80 -28.26 26.21
N TRP A 3 0.69 -28.61 26.83
CA TRP A 3 -0.65 -28.76 26.27
C TRP A 3 -1.24 -27.44 25.80
N GLY A 4 -1.92 -27.47 24.65
CA GLY A 4 -2.73 -26.37 24.16
C GLY A 4 -3.96 -26.18 25.04
N TRP A 5 -4.22 -24.94 25.43
CA TRP A 5 -5.52 -24.56 25.96
C TRP A 5 -6.47 -24.37 24.79
N ASP A 6 -7.50 -25.21 24.77
CA ASP A 6 -8.69 -25.01 23.94
C ASP A 6 -9.29 -23.64 24.30
N GLU A 7 -9.40 -22.77 23.30
CA GLU A 7 -10.26 -21.60 23.38
C GLU A 7 -11.69 -22.10 23.58
N GLU A 8 -12.25 -21.80 24.75
CA GLU A 8 -13.60 -22.15 25.13
C GLU A 8 -14.55 -21.48 24.11
N ALA A 9 -15.06 -22.29 23.19
CA ALA A 9 -15.87 -21.86 22.06
C ALA A 9 -17.23 -21.33 22.54
N VAL A 10 -17.26 -20.07 22.94
CA VAL A 10 -18.48 -19.27 22.90
C VAL A 10 -18.78 -19.05 21.42
N ASP A 11 -19.89 -19.60 20.93
CA ASP A 11 -20.30 -19.56 19.52
C ASP A 11 -20.67 -18.13 19.07
N LEU A 12 -19.63 -17.31 18.90
CA LEU A 12 -19.66 -16.03 18.17
C LEU A 12 -19.04 -16.20 16.77
N GLY A 13 -18.65 -17.43 16.43
CA GLY A 13 -17.94 -17.85 15.22
C GLY A 13 -16.58 -18.42 15.58
N GLY A 14 -16.42 -19.75 15.57
CA GLY A 14 -15.19 -20.39 16.05
C GLY A 14 -13.88 -19.95 15.35
N PRO A 15 -12.70 -20.42 15.81
CA PRO A 15 -11.37 -19.93 15.42
C PRO A 15 -11.11 -19.82 13.91
N ARG A 16 -11.81 -20.64 13.11
CA ARG A 16 -11.77 -20.59 11.64
C ARG A 16 -12.33 -19.30 11.03
N ARG A 17 -13.25 -18.60 11.70
CA ARG A 17 -13.80 -17.30 11.27
C ARG A 17 -13.04 -16.11 11.85
N GLU A 18 -12.43 -16.26 13.02
CA GLU A 18 -11.69 -15.18 13.68
C GLU A 18 -10.27 -15.01 13.13
N PHE A 19 -9.57 -16.11 12.83
CA PHE A 19 -8.21 -16.06 12.30
C PHE A 19 -8.07 -15.18 11.03
N PRO A 20 -8.94 -15.31 10.00
CA PRO A 20 -8.87 -14.44 8.83
C PRO A 20 -9.04 -12.94 9.16
N SER A 21 -9.87 -12.61 10.14
CA SER A 21 -10.09 -11.23 10.58
C SER A 21 -8.84 -10.65 11.26
N LEU A 22 -8.26 -11.41 12.21
CA LEU A 22 -7.01 -11.04 12.87
C LEU A 22 -5.83 -10.95 11.89
N LEU A 23 -5.81 -11.83 10.89
CA LEU A 23 -4.82 -11.78 9.82
C LEU A 23 -4.95 -10.51 8.96
N MET A 24 -6.17 -10.10 8.57
CA MET A 24 -6.37 -8.84 7.84
C MET A 24 -5.94 -7.63 8.68
N GLU A 25 -6.23 -7.64 9.98
CA GLU A 25 -5.80 -6.59 10.92
C GLU A 25 -4.27 -6.55 11.06
N ALA A 26 -3.62 -7.71 11.20
CA ALA A 26 -2.16 -7.79 11.29
C ALA A 26 -1.48 -7.31 9.99
N LEU A 27 -2.06 -7.61 8.83
CA LEU A 27 -1.59 -7.09 7.55
C LEU A 27 -1.74 -5.56 7.47
N ALA A 28 -2.90 -5.03 7.87
CA ALA A 28 -3.17 -3.59 7.86
C ALA A 28 -2.19 -2.77 8.72
N HIS A 29 -1.73 -3.35 9.84
CA HIS A 29 -0.75 -2.72 10.75
C HIS A 29 0.71 -3.05 10.43
N SER A 30 0.98 -3.85 9.38
CA SER A 30 2.34 -4.20 9.00
C SER A 30 3.04 -3.06 8.25
N GLN A 31 4.38 -3.06 8.25
CA GLN A 31 5.20 -2.11 7.49
C GLN A 31 5.09 -2.29 5.97
N MET A 32 4.35 -3.30 5.47
CA MET A 32 4.12 -3.49 4.04
C MET A 32 3.16 -2.46 3.45
N PHE A 33 2.37 -1.78 4.29
CA PHE A 33 1.37 -0.83 3.87
C PHE A 33 1.60 0.52 4.55
N GLU A 34 1.31 1.58 3.82
CA GLU A 34 1.41 2.95 4.31
C GLU A 34 0.21 3.77 3.83
N GLY A 35 -0.06 4.88 4.51
CA GLY A 35 -1.22 5.73 4.25
C GLY A 35 -2.20 5.72 5.42
N ARG A 36 -3.32 6.40 5.23
CA ARG A 36 -4.37 6.49 6.26
C ARG A 36 -5.22 5.23 6.31
N GLU A 37 -5.90 5.03 7.43
CA GLU A 37 -6.87 3.94 7.60
C GLU A 37 -7.91 3.94 6.47
N GLY A 38 -8.18 2.75 5.90
CA GLY A 38 -9.10 2.60 4.76
C GLY A 38 -8.58 3.13 3.42
N ASN A 39 -7.34 3.62 3.36
CA ASN A 39 -6.75 4.16 2.14
C ASN A 39 -5.22 3.99 2.15
N ALA A 40 -4.78 2.75 2.31
CA ALA A 40 -3.39 2.36 2.33
C ALA A 40 -2.89 1.91 0.95
N ASN A 41 -1.66 2.25 0.63
CA ASN A 41 -0.92 1.75 -0.52
C ASN A 41 0.21 0.82 -0.07
N LEU A 42 0.89 0.16 -1.01
CA LEU A 42 2.10 -0.59 -0.69
C LEU A 42 3.21 0.37 -0.30
N ALA A 43 3.80 0.16 0.87
CA ALA A 43 5.03 0.81 1.27
C ALA A 43 6.20 0.21 0.48
N LEU A 44 7.28 0.97 0.27
CA LEU A 44 8.52 0.47 -0.34
C LEU A 44 9.41 -0.17 0.73
N GLU A 45 8.94 -1.24 1.38
CA GLU A 45 9.69 -1.87 2.48
C GLU A 45 10.61 -2.97 1.99
N SER A 46 11.91 -2.66 1.96
CA SER A 46 12.92 -3.53 1.36
C SER A 46 13.10 -4.85 2.09
N SER A 47 12.94 -4.88 3.42
CA SER A 47 13.03 -6.12 4.20
C SER A 47 11.86 -7.05 3.88
N ALA A 48 10.65 -6.50 3.79
CA ALA A 48 9.46 -7.24 3.42
C ALA A 48 9.53 -7.82 2.00
N LEU A 49 10.17 -7.10 1.07
CA LEU A 49 10.40 -7.62 -0.28
C LEU A 49 11.40 -8.78 -0.28
N ARG A 50 12.52 -8.67 0.44
CA ARG A 50 13.55 -9.73 0.50
C ARG A 50 13.08 -11.00 1.21
N GLU A 51 12.15 -10.86 2.14
CA GLU A 51 11.61 -11.96 2.96
C GLU A 51 10.29 -12.51 2.41
N ASP A 52 9.94 -12.19 1.16
CA ASP A 52 8.70 -12.63 0.49
C ASP A 52 7.40 -12.26 1.23
N LYS A 53 7.43 -11.28 2.14
CA LYS A 53 6.27 -10.92 2.96
C LYS A 53 5.09 -10.42 2.12
N TYR A 54 5.33 -9.68 1.05
CA TYR A 54 4.28 -9.26 0.12
C TYR A 54 3.63 -10.45 -0.60
N PHE A 55 4.42 -11.46 -0.95
CA PHE A 55 3.92 -12.68 -1.57
C PHE A 55 3.06 -13.46 -0.58
N PHE A 56 3.51 -13.64 0.65
CA PHE A 56 2.72 -14.28 1.71
C PHE A 56 1.46 -13.49 2.05
N ALA A 57 1.52 -12.15 2.08
CA ALA A 57 0.34 -11.30 2.28
C ALA A 57 -0.70 -11.53 1.18
N GLY A 58 -0.26 -11.59 -0.09
CA GLY A 58 -1.14 -11.92 -1.21
C GLY A 58 -1.80 -13.29 -1.07
N GLN A 59 -1.04 -14.32 -0.68
CA GLN A 59 -1.59 -15.64 -0.41
C GLN A 59 -2.60 -15.62 0.75
N ALA A 60 -2.26 -14.94 1.83
CA ALA A 60 -3.09 -14.85 3.03
C ALA A 60 -4.43 -14.16 2.72
N ILE A 61 -4.40 -13.07 1.93
CA ILE A 61 -5.59 -12.41 1.40
C ILE A 61 -6.41 -13.35 0.51
N ALA A 62 -5.77 -14.06 -0.43
CA ALA A 62 -6.47 -14.99 -1.31
C ALA A 62 -7.15 -16.13 -0.54
N VAL A 63 -6.46 -16.71 0.45
CA VAL A 63 -7.01 -17.75 1.33
C VAL A 63 -8.21 -17.22 2.10
N SER A 64 -8.14 -16.02 2.67
CA SER A 64 -9.28 -15.38 3.34
C SER A 64 -10.49 -15.29 2.39
N LEU A 65 -10.30 -14.74 1.19
CA LEU A 65 -11.37 -14.55 0.21
C LEU A 65 -12.02 -15.87 -0.23
N VAL A 66 -11.22 -16.90 -0.56
CA VAL A 66 -11.72 -18.20 -1.03
C VAL A 66 -12.59 -18.91 0.02
N HIS A 67 -12.28 -18.69 1.31
CA HIS A 67 -13.01 -19.31 2.42
C HIS A 67 -14.14 -18.41 2.97
N GLY A 68 -14.47 -17.29 2.31
CA GLY A 68 -15.52 -16.37 2.74
C GLY A 68 -15.14 -15.53 3.98
N GLY A 69 -13.85 -15.39 4.26
CA GLY A 69 -13.32 -14.44 5.23
C GLY A 69 -13.34 -12.99 4.73
N PRO A 70 -12.86 -12.04 5.54
CA PRO A 70 -12.85 -10.63 5.18
C PRO A 70 -11.85 -10.33 4.05
N ALA A 71 -12.24 -9.38 3.20
CA ALA A 71 -11.36 -8.75 2.21
C ALA A 71 -10.43 -7.72 2.88
N PRO A 72 -9.31 -7.32 2.25
CA PRO A 72 -8.43 -6.29 2.78
C PRO A 72 -9.09 -4.90 2.69
N GLY A 73 -9.95 -4.57 3.65
CA GLY A 73 -10.73 -3.32 3.70
C GLY A 73 -9.91 -2.04 3.83
N PHE A 74 -8.59 -2.15 3.97
CA PHE A 74 -7.67 -1.03 4.18
C PHE A 74 -6.99 -0.52 2.90
N PHE A 75 -7.11 -1.22 1.77
CA PHE A 75 -6.47 -0.80 0.51
C PHE A 75 -7.10 0.48 -0.07
N SER A 76 -6.27 1.34 -0.65
CA SER A 76 -6.69 2.48 -1.45
C SER A 76 -7.40 2.05 -2.74
N SER A 77 -8.28 2.91 -3.26
CA SER A 77 -8.93 2.66 -4.55
C SER A 77 -7.92 2.53 -5.70
N SER A 78 -6.81 3.27 -5.63
CA SER A 78 -5.72 3.21 -6.60
C SER A 78 -4.98 1.88 -6.54
N LEU A 79 -4.67 1.38 -5.34
CA LEU A 79 -4.03 0.07 -5.16
C LEU A 79 -4.93 -1.04 -5.71
N TYR A 80 -6.22 -1.01 -5.37
CA TYR A 80 -7.20 -1.95 -5.93
C TYR A 80 -7.21 -1.93 -7.45
N ALA A 81 -7.29 -0.75 -8.06
CA ALA A 81 -7.29 -0.60 -9.52
C ALA A 81 -6.00 -1.20 -10.14
N SER A 82 -4.84 -0.92 -9.55
CA SER A 82 -3.55 -1.47 -9.99
C SER A 82 -3.50 -3.00 -9.92
N LEU A 83 -3.97 -3.60 -8.82
CA LEU A 83 -3.95 -5.05 -8.62
C LEU A 83 -4.79 -5.80 -9.67
N ILE A 84 -5.90 -5.22 -10.12
CA ILE A 84 -6.76 -5.81 -11.14
C ILE A 84 -6.41 -5.37 -12.57
N GLY A 85 -5.23 -4.77 -12.77
CA GLY A 85 -4.73 -4.35 -14.08
C GLY A 85 -5.52 -3.19 -14.71
N ARG A 86 -6.23 -2.40 -13.91
CA ARG A 86 -6.93 -1.19 -14.36
C ARG A 86 -6.05 0.03 -14.16
N SER A 87 -6.34 1.09 -14.93
CA SER A 87 -5.70 2.39 -14.74
C SER A 87 -6.04 2.95 -13.36
N ALA A 88 -5.03 3.02 -12.49
CA ALA A 88 -5.11 3.72 -11.22
C ALA A 88 -5.06 5.24 -11.43
N LYS A 89 -5.76 5.97 -10.57
CA LYS A 89 -5.77 7.44 -10.53
C LYS A 89 -5.39 7.90 -9.13
N PRO A 90 -4.11 7.72 -8.73
CA PRO A 90 -3.65 8.12 -7.41
C PRO A 90 -3.88 9.61 -7.20
N LYS A 91 -4.32 9.95 -6.00
CA LYS A 91 -4.53 11.34 -5.57
C LYS A 91 -3.36 11.80 -4.73
N MET A 92 -3.23 13.12 -4.59
CA MET A 92 -2.17 13.72 -3.80
C MET A 92 -2.19 13.23 -2.33
N GLU A 93 -3.37 12.97 -1.79
CA GLU A 93 -3.55 12.50 -0.41
C GLU A 93 -3.12 11.04 -0.19
N GLU A 94 -2.79 10.29 -1.25
CA GLU A 94 -2.30 8.92 -1.18
C GLU A 94 -0.76 8.85 -1.10
N ILE A 95 -0.08 10.01 -1.11
CA ILE A 95 1.38 10.11 -0.97
C ILE A 95 1.70 10.23 0.53
N SER A 96 2.22 9.15 1.12
CA SER A 96 2.56 9.09 2.55
C SER A 96 3.86 9.82 2.88
N ASP A 97 4.82 9.84 1.94
CA ASP A 97 6.09 10.55 2.09
C ASP A 97 5.86 12.07 1.98
N SER A 98 6.09 12.77 3.09
CA SER A 98 5.83 14.21 3.21
C SER A 98 6.78 15.07 2.37
N ASP A 99 8.02 14.63 2.16
CA ASP A 99 8.99 15.32 1.32
C ASP A 99 8.62 15.17 -0.16
N LEU A 100 8.29 13.94 -0.58
CA LEU A 100 7.78 13.66 -1.92
C LEU A 100 6.47 14.41 -2.20
N TYR A 101 5.55 14.42 -1.23
CA TYR A 101 4.30 15.19 -1.31
C TYR A 101 4.60 16.67 -1.55
N ALA A 102 5.49 17.29 -0.76
CA ALA A 102 5.83 18.70 -0.89
C ALA A 102 6.44 19.01 -2.27
N LYS A 103 7.32 18.15 -2.76
CA LYS A 103 7.95 18.29 -4.09
C LYS A 103 6.92 18.19 -5.22
N ILE A 104 6.06 17.18 -5.21
CA ILE A 104 5.00 16.99 -6.22
C ILE A 104 3.99 18.14 -6.15
N LYS A 105 3.65 18.61 -4.94
CA LYS A 105 2.74 19.75 -4.76
C LYS A 105 3.32 21.01 -5.41
N LYS A 106 4.60 21.30 -5.17
CA LYS A 106 5.30 22.42 -5.80
C LYS A 106 5.23 22.34 -7.33
N VAL A 107 5.47 21.15 -7.91
CA VAL A 107 5.33 20.92 -9.36
C VAL A 107 3.91 21.22 -9.85
N SER A 108 2.88 20.81 -9.09
CA SER A 108 1.48 21.04 -9.46
C SER A 108 1.04 22.52 -9.42
N GLU A 109 1.77 23.35 -8.67
CA GLU A 109 1.48 24.78 -8.47
C GLU A 109 2.32 25.69 -9.39
N CYS A 110 3.26 25.13 -10.17
CA CYS A 110 4.08 25.91 -11.11
C CYS A 110 3.23 26.58 -12.19
N THR A 111 3.52 27.85 -12.47
CA THR A 111 2.82 28.66 -13.48
C THR A 111 3.70 29.05 -14.66
N SER A 112 5.00 28.78 -14.57
CA SER A 112 5.97 29.01 -15.64
C SER A 112 6.86 27.80 -15.90
N PHE A 113 7.45 27.75 -17.10
CA PHE A 113 8.40 26.70 -17.47
C PHE A 113 9.66 26.72 -16.60
N ASP A 114 10.15 27.91 -16.24
CA ASP A 114 11.35 28.07 -15.41
C ASP A 114 11.09 27.56 -13.98
N GLU A 115 9.92 27.86 -13.40
CA GLU A 115 9.49 27.30 -12.10
C GLU A 115 9.39 25.78 -12.16
N LEU A 116 8.80 25.24 -13.23
CA LEU A 116 8.65 23.79 -13.41
C LEU A 116 10.01 23.10 -13.49
N GLN A 117 10.97 23.66 -14.24
CA GLN A 117 12.32 23.12 -14.35
C GLN A 117 13.01 23.09 -12.98
N GLN A 118 12.94 24.17 -12.21
CA GLN A 118 13.50 24.25 -10.87
C GLN A 118 12.79 23.31 -9.87
N ALA A 119 11.47 23.13 -9.98
CA ALA A 119 10.70 22.24 -9.12
C ALA A 119 10.94 20.76 -9.43
N THR A 120 11.29 20.42 -10.68
CA THR A 120 11.54 19.04 -11.12
C THR A 120 12.97 18.58 -10.84
N GLU A 121 13.94 19.50 -10.75
CA GLU A 121 15.35 19.17 -10.49
C GLU A 121 15.55 18.25 -9.25
N PRO A 122 14.94 18.52 -8.07
CA PRO A 122 15.04 17.65 -6.89
C PRO A 122 14.33 16.29 -7.01
N LEU A 123 13.52 16.08 -8.05
CA LEU A 123 12.80 14.83 -8.31
C LEU A 123 13.54 13.95 -9.31
N THR A 124 14.68 14.41 -9.87
CA THR A 124 15.37 13.72 -10.96
C THR A 124 15.72 12.27 -10.61
N ASP A 125 16.29 12.03 -9.43
CA ASP A 125 16.66 10.68 -8.98
C ASP A 125 15.43 9.79 -8.78
N TYR A 126 14.35 10.34 -8.22
CA TYR A 126 13.08 9.63 -8.06
C TYR A 126 12.50 9.21 -9.42
N LEU A 127 12.43 10.14 -10.37
CA LEU A 127 11.92 9.88 -11.71
C LEU A 127 12.80 8.88 -12.46
N ALA A 128 14.12 8.93 -12.28
CA ALA A 128 15.05 7.97 -12.87
C ALA A 128 14.83 6.57 -12.31
N ASN A 129 14.76 6.43 -10.98
CA ASN A 129 14.53 5.15 -10.30
C ASN A 129 13.15 4.56 -10.62
N ALA A 130 12.14 5.41 -10.81
CA ALA A 130 10.81 5.00 -11.25
C ALA A 130 10.72 4.70 -12.76
N GLY A 131 11.80 4.89 -13.52
CA GLY A 131 11.83 4.67 -14.98
C GLY A 131 10.96 5.66 -15.76
N CYS A 132 10.64 6.81 -15.18
CA CYS A 132 9.75 7.82 -15.76
C CYS A 132 10.41 9.19 -16.00
N LEU A 133 11.72 9.30 -15.83
CA LEU A 133 12.47 10.52 -16.17
C LEU A 133 12.35 10.84 -17.66
N ARG A 134 11.77 12.00 -17.96
CA ARG A 134 11.57 12.51 -19.32
C ARG A 134 12.05 13.95 -19.39
N PRO A 135 12.68 14.36 -20.51
CA PRO A 135 13.04 15.76 -20.70
C PRO A 135 11.79 16.63 -20.78
N LEU A 136 11.78 17.73 -20.03
CA LEU A 136 10.75 18.76 -20.14
C LEU A 136 10.86 19.43 -21.52
N LYS A 137 9.71 19.64 -22.18
CA LYS A 137 9.61 20.32 -23.47
C LYS A 137 8.76 21.57 -23.29
N ARG A 138 9.18 22.65 -23.93
CA ARG A 138 8.45 23.92 -23.99
C ARG A 138 7.41 23.89 -25.10
#